data_AF-N6ZLS2-F1
#
_entry.id   AF-N6ZLS2-F1
#
_cell.length_a   1.000
_cell.length_b   1.000
_cell.length_c   1.000
_cell.angle_alpha   90.00
_cell.angle_beta   90.00
_cell.angle_gamma   90.00
#
_symmetry.space_group_name_H-M   'P 1'
#
loop_
_entity.id
_entity.type
_entity.pdbx_description
1 polymer ?
#
loop_
_entity_poly.entity_id
_entity_poly.type
_entity_poly.pdbx_seq_one_letter_code
_entity_poly.pdbx_strand_id
1 'polypeptide(L)'
;MKIRKQFIATALLATGLGAGLAHATPISLTQLTGFTGGTVAATVVFRADLSTAAIGTLQSITIRDNSSGLGGATGQFSGFDLDAIILSTTSCATAVCVAGLSPLSAFNYSSGVVFTPGAQRDPADAKLFGTGPTGSTVDNAVATLGLFDGESIAGPGADGFLSLGDGGKISFNLSSALSTTGLYLYLGEVGDNGEALAGEITISQNPVPEPVSLSLLAIGLAGLGIGRRARRA
;
A
#
# COMPACT_ATOMS: atom_id res chain seq x y z
N MET A 1 -2.85 20.32 -64.40
CA MET A 1 -3.81 19.85 -63.39
C MET A 1 -3.02 19.47 -62.14
N LYS A 2 -3.21 20.22 -61.04
CA LYS A 2 -2.51 20.05 -59.74
C LYS A 2 -3.11 18.85 -58.98
N ILE A 3 -2.31 18.18 -58.15
CA ILE A 3 -2.61 17.58 -56.81
C ILE A 3 -1.39 16.69 -56.44
N ARG A 4 -0.41 17.26 -55.72
CA ARG A 4 -0.12 17.10 -54.28
C ARG A 4 0.58 15.78 -53.91
N LYS A 5 1.89 15.90 -53.69
CA LYS A 5 2.75 14.95 -52.97
C LYS A 5 2.24 14.82 -51.53
N GLN A 6 1.86 13.62 -51.09
CA GLN A 6 1.62 13.33 -49.68
C GLN A 6 2.95 12.95 -49.04
N PHE A 7 3.44 13.82 -48.16
CA PHE A 7 4.51 13.49 -47.22
C PHE A 7 3.90 12.63 -46.11
N ILE A 8 4.28 11.35 -46.03
CA ILE A 8 4.06 10.53 -44.85
C ILE A 8 5.26 10.76 -43.93
N ALA A 9 5.07 11.58 -42.90
CA ALA A 9 6.03 11.72 -41.82
C ALA A 9 5.78 10.60 -40.81
N THR A 10 6.56 9.54 -40.88
CA THR A 10 6.54 8.47 -39.87
C THR A 10 7.30 8.96 -38.63
N ALA A 11 6.57 9.44 -37.63
CA ALA A 11 7.14 9.71 -36.32
C ALA A 11 7.34 8.38 -35.58
N LEU A 12 8.55 7.82 -35.66
CA LEU A 12 8.95 6.70 -34.82
C LEU A 12 9.18 7.25 -33.40
N LEU A 13 8.21 7.04 -32.50
CA LEU A 13 8.43 7.24 -31.06
C LEU A 13 9.42 6.17 -30.59
N ALA A 14 10.70 6.54 -30.51
CA ALA A 14 11.68 5.79 -29.75
C ALA A 14 11.47 6.09 -28.25
N THR A 15 10.52 5.40 -27.62
CA THR A 15 10.48 5.34 -26.15
C THR A 15 11.55 4.35 -25.71
N GLY A 16 12.78 4.85 -25.56
CA GLY A 16 13.77 4.18 -24.75
C GLY A 16 13.31 4.16 -23.30
N LEU A 17 12.80 3.02 -22.84
CA LEU A 17 12.77 2.70 -21.41
C LEU A 17 13.74 1.56 -21.19
N GLY A 18 14.98 1.94 -20.85
CA GLY A 18 15.79 1.09 -19.98
C GLY A 18 15.13 1.09 -18.61
N ALA A 19 14.06 0.31 -18.44
CA ALA A 19 13.58 -0.04 -17.12
C ALA A 19 14.62 -1.00 -16.54
N GLY A 20 15.52 -0.48 -15.71
CA GLY A 20 16.28 -1.34 -14.80
C GLY A 20 15.27 -2.23 -14.09
N LEU A 21 15.52 -3.54 -14.06
CA LEU A 21 14.64 -4.48 -13.38
C LEU A 21 14.55 -4.05 -11.91
N ALA A 22 13.40 -3.49 -11.52
CA ALA A 22 13.14 -3.09 -10.15
C ALA A 22 13.12 -4.35 -9.29
N HIS A 23 14.14 -4.52 -8.45
CA HIS A 23 14.23 -5.65 -7.54
C HIS A 23 13.48 -5.32 -6.25
N ALA A 24 12.27 -5.86 -6.10
CA ALA A 24 11.58 -5.87 -4.83
C ALA A 24 12.35 -6.80 -3.88
N THR A 25 12.75 -6.28 -2.71
CA THR A 25 13.57 -7.02 -1.75
C THR A 25 12.69 -7.39 -0.55
N PRO A 26 12.51 -8.69 -0.25
CA PRO A 26 11.75 -9.11 0.92
C PRO A 26 12.47 -8.70 2.20
N ILE A 27 11.71 -8.42 3.26
CA ILE A 27 12.25 -8.10 4.58
C ILE A 27 11.75 -9.08 5.63
N SER A 28 12.59 -9.33 6.63
CA SER A 28 12.21 -10.17 7.78
C SER A 28 11.67 -9.31 8.91
N LEU A 29 10.68 -9.86 9.61
CA LEU A 29 9.99 -9.19 10.71
C LEU A 29 10.30 -9.89 12.02
N THR A 30 10.41 -9.09 13.08
CA THR A 30 10.58 -9.57 14.45
C THR A 30 9.45 -9.00 15.28
N GLN A 31 8.68 -9.88 15.93
CA GLN A 31 7.65 -9.47 16.88
C GLN A 31 8.31 -8.78 18.08
N LEU A 32 7.78 -7.62 18.45
CA LEU A 32 8.21 -6.90 19.64
C LEU A 32 7.45 -7.39 20.86
N THR A 33 8.01 -7.15 22.04
CA THR A 33 7.35 -7.53 23.29
C THR A 33 6.23 -6.55 23.64
N GLY A 34 5.14 -7.10 24.20
CA GLY A 34 3.97 -6.35 24.62
C GLY A 34 3.03 -5.99 23.46
N PHE A 35 2.05 -5.15 23.77
CA PHE A 35 1.01 -4.70 22.84
C PHE A 35 0.82 -3.18 22.93
N THR A 36 0.11 -2.61 21.97
CA THR A 36 -0.28 -1.20 22.01
C THR A 36 -1.64 -0.94 21.38
N GLY A 37 -2.25 0.21 21.70
CA GLY A 37 -3.61 0.58 21.28
C GLY A 37 -4.67 -0.47 21.57
N GLY A 38 -5.81 -0.33 20.87
CA GLY A 38 -7.02 -1.13 21.07
C GLY A 38 -7.66 -0.95 22.45
N THR A 39 -8.98 -0.99 22.50
CA THR A 39 -9.77 -0.98 23.74
C THR A 39 -10.28 -2.37 24.10
N VAL A 40 -10.45 -3.26 23.12
CA VAL A 40 -10.99 -4.61 23.30
C VAL A 40 -9.90 -5.68 23.14
N ALA A 41 -8.99 -5.53 22.18
CA ALA A 41 -7.79 -6.36 22.02
C ALA A 41 -6.65 -5.52 21.42
N ALA A 42 -5.45 -5.64 21.98
CA ALA A 42 -4.33 -4.75 21.67
C ALA A 42 -3.56 -5.20 20.42
N THR A 43 -2.98 -4.24 19.70
CA THR A 43 -2.15 -4.45 18.51
C THR A 43 -0.79 -5.05 18.91
N VAL A 44 -0.45 -6.20 18.32
CA VAL A 44 0.92 -6.73 18.29
C VAL A 44 1.73 -5.91 17.30
N VAL A 45 2.96 -5.60 17.66
CA VAL A 45 3.84 -4.81 16.79
C VAL A 45 5.01 -5.63 16.32
N PHE A 46 5.28 -5.58 15.02
CA PHE A 46 6.43 -6.19 14.38
C PHE A 46 7.39 -5.13 13.88
N ARG A 47 8.69 -5.44 13.85
CA ARG A 47 9.76 -4.56 13.38
C ARG A 47 10.59 -5.24 12.31
N ALA A 48 10.92 -4.51 11.25
CA ALA A 48 12.01 -4.84 10.34
C ALA A 48 13.12 -3.77 10.43
N ASP A 49 14.37 -4.22 10.49
CA ASP A 49 15.55 -3.36 10.32
C ASP A 49 15.95 -3.32 8.83
N LEU A 50 15.70 -2.19 8.18
CA LEU A 50 15.87 -2.07 6.73
C LEU A 50 17.34 -1.92 6.32
N SER A 51 18.24 -1.68 7.27
CA SER A 51 19.67 -1.62 6.97
C SER A 51 20.21 -2.97 6.48
N THR A 52 19.57 -4.06 6.89
CA THR A 52 19.92 -5.44 6.51
C THR A 52 19.53 -5.81 5.08
N ALA A 53 18.61 -5.05 4.46
CA ALA A 53 18.09 -5.37 3.13
C ALA A 53 19.04 -4.97 1.97
N ALA A 54 20.12 -4.23 2.26
CA ALA A 54 21.15 -3.84 1.29
C ALA A 54 20.64 -3.09 0.02
N ILE A 55 19.46 -2.48 0.06
CA ILE A 55 18.93 -1.68 -1.07
C ILE A 55 19.41 -0.21 -1.05
N GLY A 56 20.08 0.25 0.01
CA GLY A 56 20.63 1.60 0.13
C GLY A 56 19.58 2.70 0.35
N THR A 57 18.60 2.83 -0.53
CA THR A 57 17.49 3.79 -0.42
C THR A 57 16.14 3.11 -0.60
N LEU A 58 15.19 3.48 0.24
CA LEU A 58 13.79 3.09 0.18
C LEU A 58 12.97 4.15 -0.54
N GLN A 59 12.11 3.72 -1.47
CA GLN A 59 11.15 4.56 -2.17
C GLN A 59 9.71 4.01 -2.13
N SER A 60 9.54 2.69 -1.94
CA SER A 60 8.22 2.10 -1.72
C SER A 60 8.26 0.88 -0.82
N ILE A 61 7.17 0.66 -0.09
CA ILE A 61 6.89 -0.56 0.67
C ILE A 61 5.68 -1.23 0.03
N THR A 62 5.69 -2.56 -0.11
CA THR A 62 4.54 -3.34 -0.57
C THR A 62 4.26 -4.46 0.42
N ILE A 63 3.00 -4.60 0.78
CA ILE A 63 2.46 -5.66 1.64
C ILE A 63 1.44 -6.41 0.80
N ARG A 64 1.61 -7.73 0.68
CA ARG A 64 0.68 -8.59 -0.05
C ARG A 64 0.22 -9.71 0.84
N ASP A 65 -1.08 -9.91 0.97
CA ASP A 65 -1.61 -11.11 1.61
C ASP A 65 -1.15 -12.37 0.84
N ASN A 66 -0.38 -13.23 1.53
CA ASN A 66 0.07 -14.52 1.04
C ASN A 66 -0.32 -15.68 1.98
N SER A 67 -1.22 -15.40 2.92
CA SER A 67 -1.71 -16.30 3.97
C SER A 67 -2.39 -17.56 3.46
N SER A 68 -2.77 -17.60 2.18
CA SER A 68 -3.51 -18.71 1.58
C SER A 68 -4.82 -19.02 2.33
N GLY A 69 -5.47 -17.97 2.85
CA GLY A 69 -6.72 -18.07 3.58
C GLY A 69 -6.58 -18.32 5.08
N LEU A 70 -5.36 -18.22 5.63
CA LEU A 70 -5.12 -18.31 7.07
C LEU A 70 -5.44 -16.97 7.76
N GLY A 71 -6.25 -17.06 8.81
CA GLY A 71 -6.84 -15.97 9.59
C GLY A 71 -7.70 -14.98 8.81
N GLY A 72 -8.09 -13.86 9.42
CA GLY A 72 -9.22 -13.05 9.00
C GLY A 72 -10.54 -13.80 9.16
N ALA A 73 -11.63 -13.19 8.70
CA ALA A 73 -12.98 -13.76 8.74
C ALA A 73 -13.66 -13.72 7.36
N THR A 74 -14.89 -14.25 7.31
CA THR A 74 -15.74 -14.16 6.12
C THR A 74 -16.15 -12.72 5.81
N GLY A 75 -16.52 -12.43 4.58
CA GLY A 75 -17.04 -11.13 4.17
C GLY A 75 -15.98 -10.04 4.13
N GLN A 76 -16.31 -8.87 4.67
CA GLN A 76 -15.45 -7.69 4.58
C GLN A 76 -14.11 -7.82 5.32
N PHE A 77 -13.99 -8.79 6.24
CA PHE A 77 -12.81 -9.00 7.10
C PHE A 77 -11.88 -10.11 6.56
N SER A 78 -11.92 -10.40 5.26
CA SER A 78 -11.11 -11.47 4.67
C SER A 78 -9.66 -11.10 4.46
N GLY A 79 -8.79 -12.11 4.53
CA GLY A 79 -7.34 -11.98 4.35
C GLY A 79 -6.67 -11.21 5.49
N PHE A 80 -5.40 -10.85 5.26
CA PHE A 80 -4.61 -10.09 6.22
C PHE A 80 -5.22 -8.72 6.54
N ASP A 81 -5.36 -8.44 7.84
CA ASP A 81 -5.72 -7.13 8.38
C ASP A 81 -4.45 -6.31 8.66
N LEU A 82 -4.32 -5.16 8.00
CA LEU A 82 -3.28 -4.18 8.29
C LEU A 82 -3.84 -3.16 9.29
N ASP A 83 -3.38 -3.22 10.54
CA ASP A 83 -3.83 -2.31 11.59
C ASP A 83 -2.94 -1.09 11.74
N ALA A 84 -1.64 -1.25 11.45
CA ALA A 84 -0.72 -0.14 11.58
C ALA A 84 0.51 -0.21 10.70
N ILE A 85 1.05 0.96 10.36
CA ILE A 85 2.32 1.09 9.66
C ILE A 85 3.02 2.41 9.97
N ILE A 86 4.30 2.35 10.30
CA ILE A 86 5.14 3.55 10.49
C ILE A 86 6.60 3.27 10.14
N LEU A 87 7.26 4.26 9.53
CA LEU A 87 8.71 4.30 9.38
C LEU A 87 9.32 5.22 10.43
N SER A 88 10.45 4.81 11.01
CA SER A 88 11.17 5.60 12.01
C SER A 88 12.67 5.30 11.99
N THR A 89 13.47 6.27 12.42
CA THR A 89 14.91 6.11 12.67
C THR A 89 15.21 5.67 14.11
N THR A 90 14.18 5.54 14.94
CA THR A 90 14.30 5.06 16.32
C THR A 90 14.11 3.55 16.36
N SER A 91 15.05 2.84 17.01
CA SER A 91 14.93 1.41 17.26
C SER A 91 14.16 1.17 18.56
N CYS A 92 12.93 0.68 18.44
CA CYS A 92 12.08 0.28 19.54
C CYS A 92 12.24 -1.22 19.83
N ALA A 93 12.20 -1.57 21.12
CA ALA A 93 12.23 -2.95 21.59
C ALA A 93 10.84 -3.48 22.01
N THR A 94 9.86 -2.60 22.18
CA THR A 94 8.52 -2.92 22.69
C THR A 94 7.44 -2.22 21.86
N ALA A 95 6.22 -2.77 21.86
CA ALA A 95 5.07 -2.16 21.19
C ALA A 95 4.73 -0.77 21.77
N VAL A 96 4.86 -0.59 23.09
CA VAL A 96 4.63 0.71 23.77
C VAL A 96 5.58 1.81 23.27
N CYS A 97 6.84 1.46 22.97
CA CYS A 97 7.78 2.42 22.37
C CYS A 97 7.29 2.89 20.99
N VAL A 98 6.72 1.98 20.20
CA VAL A 98 6.28 2.26 18.83
C VAL A 98 5.09 3.22 18.81
N ALA A 99 4.13 3.07 19.72
CA ALA A 99 2.99 3.99 19.81
C ALA A 99 3.37 5.44 20.17
N GLY A 100 4.57 5.65 20.75
CA GLY A 100 5.10 6.99 21.00
C GLY A 100 5.86 7.61 19.80
N LEU A 101 6.02 6.88 18.69
CA LEU A 101 6.78 7.36 17.55
C LEU A 101 5.98 8.35 16.71
N SER A 102 6.68 9.35 16.19
CA SER A 102 6.15 10.22 15.14
C SER A 102 6.56 9.70 13.76
N PRO A 103 5.66 9.70 12.76
CA PRO A 103 5.99 9.25 11.42
C PRO A 103 7.01 10.18 10.77
N LEU A 104 7.93 9.59 9.99
CA LEU A 104 8.83 10.37 9.14
C LEU A 104 8.03 11.10 8.06
N SER A 105 8.34 12.38 7.81
CA SER A 105 7.62 13.22 6.83
C SER A 105 7.64 12.68 5.40
N ALA A 106 8.65 11.88 5.04
CA ALA A 106 8.74 11.23 3.74
C ALA A 106 7.73 10.08 3.56
N PHE A 107 7.14 9.57 4.64
CA PHE A 107 6.18 8.49 4.65
C PHE A 107 4.82 8.98 5.16
N ASN A 108 3.79 8.83 4.33
CA ASN A 108 2.44 9.14 4.72
C ASN A 108 1.52 8.01 4.24
N TYR A 109 0.97 7.24 5.18
CA TYR A 109 0.10 6.11 4.88
C TYR A 109 -1.20 6.51 4.17
N SER A 110 -1.56 7.80 4.16
CA SER A 110 -2.77 8.32 3.53
C SER A 110 -2.57 8.85 2.09
N SER A 111 -1.33 8.88 1.59
CA SER A 111 -1.01 9.42 0.26
C SER A 111 0.03 8.57 -0.48
N GLY A 112 -0.08 8.48 -1.80
CA GLY A 112 0.81 7.61 -2.58
C GLY A 112 0.55 6.12 -2.32
N VAL A 113 -0.71 5.79 -2.02
CA VAL A 113 -1.16 4.44 -1.72
C VAL A 113 -1.72 3.81 -2.99
N VAL A 114 -1.14 2.67 -3.39
CA VAL A 114 -1.67 1.83 -4.46
C VAL A 114 -2.30 0.60 -3.82
N PHE A 115 -3.62 0.56 -3.78
CA PHE A 115 -4.37 -0.57 -3.23
C PHE A 115 -4.96 -1.43 -4.33
N THR A 116 -4.82 -2.75 -4.21
CA THR A 116 -5.44 -3.76 -5.04
C THR A 116 -6.15 -4.75 -4.12
N PRO A 117 -7.48 -4.67 -3.98
CA PRO A 117 -8.22 -5.54 -3.08
C PRO A 117 -8.11 -7.01 -3.53
N GLY A 118 -8.02 -7.90 -2.56
CA GLY A 118 -8.11 -9.34 -2.73
C GLY A 118 -9.55 -9.83 -2.80
N ALA A 119 -9.72 -11.16 -2.75
CA ALA A 119 -11.03 -11.78 -2.70
C ALA A 119 -11.61 -11.74 -1.28
N GLN A 120 -12.92 -11.53 -1.18
CA GLN A 120 -13.66 -11.79 0.06
C GLN A 120 -14.02 -13.27 0.11
N ARG A 121 -14.00 -13.86 1.31
CA ARG A 121 -14.54 -15.19 1.57
C ARG A 121 -16.04 -15.12 1.77
N ASP A 122 -16.75 -16.17 1.38
CA ASP A 122 -18.21 -16.19 1.50
C ASP A 122 -18.68 -16.29 2.97
N PRO A 123 -19.82 -15.66 3.32
CA PRO A 123 -20.61 -14.77 2.47
C PRO A 123 -19.92 -13.41 2.26
N ALA A 124 -19.80 -12.97 1.01
CA ALA A 124 -19.19 -11.68 0.69
C ALA A 124 -20.09 -10.49 1.08
N ASP A 125 -19.45 -9.45 1.62
CA ASP A 125 -20.04 -8.14 1.87
C ASP A 125 -19.84 -7.20 0.67
N ALA A 126 -20.40 -5.99 0.77
CA ALA A 126 -20.32 -4.98 -0.30
C ALA A 126 -18.88 -4.56 -0.65
N LYS A 127 -17.96 -4.57 0.32
CA LYS A 127 -16.55 -4.17 0.19
C LYS A 127 -15.73 -4.76 1.34
N LEU A 128 -14.41 -4.74 1.23
CA LEU A 128 -13.51 -5.06 2.35
C LEU A 128 -13.54 -3.95 3.42
N PHE A 129 -13.22 -4.30 4.66
CA PHE A 129 -13.18 -3.34 5.76
C PHE A 129 -12.05 -2.32 5.57
N GLY A 130 -12.24 -1.10 6.06
CA GLY A 130 -11.25 -0.02 5.90
C GLY A 130 -11.11 0.52 4.47
N THR A 131 -11.91 0.07 3.51
CA THR A 131 -11.87 0.55 2.13
C THR A 131 -12.91 1.63 1.85
N GLY A 132 -12.69 2.45 0.81
CA GLY A 132 -13.62 3.47 0.35
C GLY A 132 -14.92 2.91 -0.24
N PRO A 133 -15.85 3.76 -0.70
CA PRO A 133 -17.19 3.34 -1.14
C PRO A 133 -17.20 2.29 -2.26
N THR A 134 -16.15 2.22 -3.09
CA THR A 134 -16.03 1.27 -4.20
C THR A 134 -15.15 0.06 -3.88
N GLY A 135 -14.62 -0.04 -2.66
CA GLY A 135 -13.69 -1.11 -2.28
C GLY A 135 -12.30 -1.05 -2.92
N SER A 136 -12.00 -0.03 -3.74
CA SER A 136 -10.76 0.07 -4.51
C SER A 136 -9.75 1.08 -3.98
N THR A 137 -10.09 1.77 -2.89
CA THR A 137 -9.22 2.76 -2.23
C THR A 137 -9.24 2.51 -0.74
N VAL A 138 -8.24 3.01 0.00
CA VAL A 138 -8.25 3.02 1.46
C VAL A 138 -9.15 4.16 1.95
N ASP A 139 -9.96 3.89 2.99
CA ASP A 139 -10.70 4.91 3.73
C ASP A 139 -9.94 5.24 5.01
N ASN A 140 -9.13 6.30 4.98
CA ASN A 140 -8.28 6.68 6.11
C ASN A 140 -9.06 7.23 7.32
N ALA A 141 -10.39 7.42 7.19
CA ALA A 141 -11.23 7.75 8.34
C ALA A 141 -11.63 6.50 9.15
N VAL A 142 -11.44 5.31 8.59
CA VAL A 142 -11.70 4.00 9.22
C VAL A 142 -10.39 3.25 9.44
N ALA A 143 -9.52 3.17 8.43
CA ALA A 143 -8.21 2.56 8.54
C ALA A 143 -7.17 3.59 9.04
N THR A 144 -7.17 3.85 10.35
CA THR A 144 -6.29 4.82 11.02
C THR A 144 -4.87 4.29 11.29
N LEU A 145 -4.22 3.76 10.25
CA LEU A 145 -2.98 2.96 10.35
C LEU A 145 -1.78 3.64 11.05
N GLY A 146 -1.80 4.96 11.19
CA GLY A 146 -0.75 5.69 11.91
C GLY A 146 -0.93 5.72 13.43
N LEU A 147 -2.11 5.33 13.94
CA LEU A 147 -2.47 5.44 15.35
C LEU A 147 -2.25 4.15 16.14
N PHE A 148 -2.07 3.02 15.45
CA PHE A 148 -1.95 1.70 16.07
C PHE A 148 -3.16 1.38 16.96
N ASP A 149 -4.37 1.65 16.48
CA ASP A 149 -5.62 1.60 17.24
C ASP A 149 -6.61 0.54 16.74
N GLY A 150 -6.17 -0.42 15.93
CA GLY A 150 -7.01 -1.50 15.42
C GLY A 150 -7.65 -2.35 16.53
N GLU A 151 -8.91 -2.72 16.32
CA GLU A 151 -9.71 -3.56 17.22
C GLU A 151 -9.90 -4.98 16.67
N SER A 152 -9.64 -6.02 17.47
CA SER A 152 -9.73 -7.44 17.03
C SER A 152 -11.18 -7.93 16.96
N ILE A 153 -12.00 -7.27 16.15
CA ILE A 153 -13.44 -7.49 16.10
C ILE A 153 -13.86 -7.65 14.63
N ALA A 154 -14.33 -8.84 14.28
CA ALA A 154 -15.03 -9.08 13.03
C ALA A 154 -16.55 -8.85 13.22
N GLY A 155 -16.97 -7.59 13.28
CA GLY A 155 -18.37 -7.23 13.52
C GLY A 155 -18.61 -5.80 13.99
N PRO A 156 -19.77 -5.49 14.59
CA PRO A 156 -20.03 -4.19 15.17
C PRO A 156 -18.95 -3.80 16.19
N GLY A 157 -18.31 -2.65 15.99
CA GLY A 157 -17.18 -2.20 16.81
C GLY A 157 -15.80 -2.45 16.19
N ALA A 158 -15.73 -3.07 15.00
CA ALA A 158 -14.52 -3.05 14.18
C ALA A 158 -14.11 -1.61 13.85
N ASP A 159 -12.84 -1.27 14.06
CA ASP A 159 -12.27 0.05 13.77
C ASP A 159 -10.75 -0.04 13.65
N GLY A 160 -10.14 0.92 12.96
CA GLY A 160 -8.68 1.14 12.98
C GLY A 160 -7.83 0.33 12.00
N PHE A 161 -8.43 -0.47 11.12
CA PHE A 161 -7.68 -1.36 10.23
C PHE A 161 -8.20 -1.46 8.79
N LEU A 162 -7.37 -2.03 7.93
CA LEU A 162 -7.67 -2.31 6.53
C LEU A 162 -7.55 -3.81 6.25
N SER A 163 -8.63 -4.46 5.86
CA SER A 163 -8.59 -5.84 5.35
C SER A 163 -8.14 -5.84 3.90
N LEU A 164 -7.10 -6.62 3.59
CA LEU A 164 -6.57 -6.70 2.22
C LEU A 164 -7.42 -7.62 1.32
N GLY A 165 -8.18 -8.55 1.88
CA GLY A 165 -8.76 -9.66 1.11
C GLY A 165 -7.73 -10.73 0.77
N ASP A 166 -8.19 -11.94 0.49
CA ASP A 166 -7.32 -13.06 0.13
C ASP A 166 -6.57 -12.73 -1.18
N GLY A 167 -5.24 -12.74 -1.12
CA GLY A 167 -4.34 -12.37 -2.21
C GLY A 167 -4.26 -10.87 -2.52
N GLY A 168 -4.86 -10.03 -1.67
CA GLY A 168 -4.85 -8.58 -1.80
C GLY A 168 -3.48 -7.96 -1.57
N LYS A 169 -3.34 -6.70 -1.96
CA LYS A 169 -2.05 -5.99 -1.91
C LYS A 169 -2.23 -4.49 -1.68
N ILE A 170 -1.35 -3.94 -0.85
CA ILE A 170 -1.19 -2.49 -0.67
C ILE A 170 0.27 -2.10 -0.85
N SER A 171 0.50 -1.00 -1.55
CA SER A 171 1.82 -0.40 -1.69
C SER A 171 1.78 1.06 -1.22
N PHE A 172 2.82 1.48 -0.51
CA PHE A 172 3.02 2.84 -0.04
C PHE A 172 4.25 3.43 -0.71
N ASN A 173 4.06 4.49 -1.49
CA ASN A 173 5.13 5.26 -2.09
C ASN A 173 5.57 6.39 -1.14
N LEU A 174 6.87 6.53 -0.95
CA LEU A 174 7.43 7.63 -0.19
C LEU A 174 7.49 8.89 -1.07
N SER A 175 7.30 10.06 -0.45
CA SER A 175 7.37 11.35 -1.14
C SER A 175 8.82 11.75 -1.49
N SER A 176 9.80 11.17 -0.80
CA SER A 176 11.23 11.27 -1.09
C SER A 176 11.96 9.99 -0.66
N ALA A 177 13.08 9.69 -1.33
CA ALA A 177 13.90 8.53 -0.98
C ALA A 177 14.45 8.66 0.44
N LEU A 178 14.38 7.58 1.23
CA LEU A 178 15.01 7.49 2.55
C LEU A 178 16.19 6.53 2.51
N SER A 179 17.29 6.88 3.18
CA SER A 179 18.38 5.93 3.43
C SER A 179 17.87 4.76 4.27
N THR A 180 18.23 3.52 3.93
CA THR A 180 17.87 2.36 4.76
C THR A 180 18.76 2.19 5.98
N THR A 181 19.88 2.89 6.05
CA THR A 181 20.78 2.87 7.22
C THR A 181 20.09 3.45 8.44
N GLY A 182 19.92 2.63 9.48
CA GLY A 182 19.24 3.04 10.72
C GLY A 182 17.74 3.30 10.55
N LEU A 183 17.13 2.77 9.49
CA LEU A 183 15.70 2.89 9.22
C LEU A 183 14.98 1.62 9.63
N TYR A 184 13.88 1.79 10.37
CA TYR A 184 13.04 0.70 10.85
C TYR A 184 11.62 0.87 10.31
N LEU A 185 11.04 -0.25 9.88
CA LEU A 185 9.61 -0.36 9.58
C LEU A 185 8.93 -1.05 10.76
N TYR A 186 7.83 -0.48 11.23
CA TYR A 186 6.96 -1.10 12.19
C TYR A 186 5.57 -1.33 11.59
N LEU A 187 5.00 -2.47 11.90
CA LEU A 187 3.69 -2.91 11.43
C LEU A 187 2.87 -3.40 12.61
N GLY A 188 1.59 -3.09 12.61
CA GLY A 188 0.61 -3.61 13.56
C GLY A 188 -0.19 -4.74 12.94
N GLU A 189 -0.37 -5.81 13.73
CA GLU A 189 -1.40 -6.84 13.52
C GLU A 189 -2.19 -6.97 14.83
N VAL A 190 -3.49 -7.20 14.72
CA VAL A 190 -4.39 -7.27 15.86
C VAL A 190 -4.79 -8.72 16.16
N GLY A 191 -4.70 -9.10 17.44
CA GLY A 191 -5.20 -10.37 17.96
C GLY A 191 -4.17 -11.50 18.10
N ASP A 192 -2.96 -11.39 17.54
CA ASP A 192 -1.95 -12.46 17.55
C ASP A 192 -2.55 -13.79 17.04
N ASN A 193 -3.45 -13.70 16.04
CA ASN A 193 -4.39 -14.77 15.69
C ASN A 193 -3.73 -15.92 14.92
N GLY A 194 -2.39 -15.97 14.91
CA GLY A 194 -1.62 -16.89 14.08
C GLY A 194 -1.59 -16.49 12.60
N GLU A 195 -2.12 -15.33 12.23
CA GLU A 195 -1.93 -14.72 10.91
C GLU A 195 -0.50 -14.23 10.71
N ALA A 196 0.19 -13.97 11.84
CA ALA A 196 1.64 -13.84 11.97
C ALA A 196 2.32 -13.39 10.68
N LEU A 197 1.91 -12.22 10.17
CA LEU A 197 2.47 -11.63 8.96
C LEU A 197 2.72 -12.65 7.84
N ALA A 198 1.71 -13.46 7.51
CA ALA A 198 1.63 -14.15 6.23
C ALA A 198 1.34 -13.15 5.09
N GLY A 199 1.98 -11.98 5.17
CA GLY A 199 2.07 -10.99 4.15
C GLY A 199 3.47 -11.02 3.58
N GLU A 200 3.59 -11.15 2.26
CA GLU A 200 4.86 -10.90 1.59
C GLU A 200 5.13 -9.40 1.67
N ILE A 201 6.10 -9.00 2.50
CA ILE A 201 6.49 -7.60 2.64
C ILE A 201 7.80 -7.37 1.91
N THR A 202 7.74 -6.48 0.92
CA THR A 202 8.87 -6.14 0.08
C THR A 202 9.09 -4.63 0.04
N ILE A 203 10.34 -4.26 -0.17
CA ILE A 203 10.77 -2.87 -0.33
C ILE A 203 11.50 -2.67 -1.64
N SER A 204 11.46 -1.44 -2.17
CA SER A 204 12.06 -1.10 -3.46
C SER A 204 12.65 0.32 -3.48
N GLN A 205 13.63 0.52 -4.36
CA GLN A 205 14.20 1.83 -4.71
C GLN A 205 13.31 2.62 -5.68
N ASN A 206 12.26 2.00 -6.23
CA ASN A 206 11.37 2.63 -7.20
C ASN A 206 9.96 2.75 -6.65
N PRO A 207 9.22 3.84 -6.97
CA PRO A 207 7.82 3.92 -6.63
C PRO A 207 7.01 2.90 -7.43
N VAL A 208 5.94 2.38 -6.83
CA VAL A 208 4.94 1.57 -7.50
C VAL A 208 4.06 2.51 -8.34
N PRO A 209 3.93 2.28 -9.67
CA PRO A 209 3.08 3.12 -10.50
C PRO A 209 1.61 3.08 -10.04
N GLU A 210 0.98 4.25 -9.98
CA GLU A 210 -0.47 4.34 -9.85
C GLU A 210 -1.15 3.66 -11.04
N PRO A 211 -2.34 3.03 -10.86
CA PRO A 211 -3.07 2.40 -11.95
C PRO A 211 -3.28 3.37 -13.13
N VAL A 212 -2.85 2.95 -14.33
CA VAL A 212 -2.83 3.75 -15.59
C VAL A 212 -4.19 4.26 -16.07
N SER A 213 -5.29 3.88 -15.43
CA SER A 213 -6.65 4.37 -15.73
C SER A 213 -6.78 5.89 -15.63
N LEU A 214 -6.05 6.53 -14.70
CA LEU A 214 -6.00 8.01 -14.59
C LEU A 214 -5.25 8.66 -15.75
N SER A 215 -4.13 8.05 -16.17
CA SER A 215 -3.34 8.51 -17.31
C SER A 215 -4.12 8.41 -18.62
N LEU A 216 -4.86 7.31 -18.80
CA LEU A 216 -5.74 7.12 -19.96
C LEU A 216 -6.92 8.11 -19.97
N LEU A 217 -7.49 8.43 -18.82
CA LEU A 217 -8.53 9.46 -18.70
C LEU A 217 -7.99 10.84 -19.08
N ALA A 218 -6.80 11.20 -18.59
CA ALA A 218 -6.16 12.48 -18.91
C ALA A 218 -5.83 12.61 -20.41
N ILE A 219 -5.30 11.54 -21.03
CA ILE A 219 -5.03 11.50 -22.47
C ILE A 219 -6.35 11.55 -23.27
N GLY A 220 -7.38 10.83 -22.83
CA GLY A 220 -8.72 10.85 -23.44
C GLY A 220 -9.35 12.25 -23.43
N LEU A 221 -9.27 12.95 -22.30
CA LEU A 221 -9.75 14.32 -22.15
C LEU A 221 -8.95 15.32 -23.00
N ALA A 222 -7.62 15.17 -23.06
CA ALA A 222 -6.78 15.99 -23.94
C ALA A 222 -7.11 15.77 -25.42
N GLY A 223 -7.33 14.52 -25.84
CA GLY A 223 -7.77 14.17 -27.20
C GLY A 223 -9.13 14.76 -27.57
N LEU A 224 -10.09 14.75 -26.65
CA LEU A 224 -11.41 15.38 -26.81
C LEU A 224 -11.31 16.92 -26.93
N GLY A 225 -10.41 17.54 -26.18
CA GLY A 225 -10.15 18.99 -26.25
C GLY A 225 -9.59 19.44 -27.59
N ILE A 226 -8.62 18.69 -28.14
CA ILE A 226 -8.02 18.96 -29.45
C ILE A 226 -9.04 18.71 -30.58
N GLY A 227 -9.84 17.63 -30.48
CA GLY A 227 -10.89 17.31 -31.46
C GLY A 227 -11.99 18.37 -31.55
N ARG A 228 -12.33 19.04 -30.45
CA ARG A 228 -13.28 20.17 -30.43
C ARG A 228 -12.71 21.44 -31.06
N ARG A 229 -11.40 21.69 -30.89
CA ARG A 229 -10.74 22.87 -31.46
C ARG A 229 -10.58 22.76 -32.98
N ALA A 230 -10.32 21.56 -33.49
CA ALA A 230 -10.23 21.27 -34.92
C ALA A 230 -11.57 21.35 -35.69
N ARG A 231 -12.72 21.24 -35.00
CA ARG A 231 -14.05 21.37 -35.63
C ARG A 231 -14.60 22.81 -35.65
N ARG A 232 -13.91 23.76 -35.00
CA ARG A 232 -14.31 25.18 -34.93
C ARG A 232 -13.44 26.11 -35.80
N ALA A 233 -12.43 25.58 -36.46
CA ALA A 233 -11.61 26.26 -37.46
C ALA A 233 -11.99 25.76 -38.86
#